data_AF-A7A373-F1
#
_entry.id   AF-A7A373-F1
#
_cell.length_a   1.000
_cell.length_b   1.000
_cell.length_c   1.000
_cell.angle_alpha   90.00
_cell.angle_beta   90.00
_cell.angle_gamma   90.00
#
_symmetry.space_group_name_H-M   'P 1'
#
loop_
_entity.id
_entity.type
_entity.pdbx_description
1 polymer ?
#
loop_
_entity_poly.entity_id
_entity_poly.type
_entity_poly.pdbx_seq_one_letter_code
_entity_poly.pdbx_strand_id
1 'polypeptide(L)'
;MKMRKLFAGLAAAATLLSGMAIGVAAAQADDAPLLQVNHAQEGHTYTPYKFAMFENPGDGSVEVKTVDAWKGAVTTAADVADGSHNGIPTEYKDNPAAYVAMFTADQLRVFAKTLAGITPPAGPDGTGLTVTTEQANTSQAVNVNGEGWYLVKDTFTKAGETTVTSGTPAVVATTVNGLSNLRIAADTTTGQGNITTEGQFNAKNANPTDEPLKFARMNDVDVNGKSVKVGDTVDFTVAADVPHAAAGWDAYPFTITDTASKGLRIAETSDFKVQFGDHTTVNPDLYTITQEGNAQSGTTTTIYFADATTLAGRTIVVSYQGTVTKDALDGLSGSVDNKATITTKDGTSGEGKTVLKTYGFQFTKIGKEGNEAKPLAGAKFVVKNAEGKFLKQAEDGAWSFVSDQNDAKTFITENDGLVKVAGLAAGTYTVVETQAPTGYAQNFRVTFNVKITDEGLITFEPDALRQVQPVNNTTANATATVLNVKSVTQLPLTGAAGTVLFTVVALLVGGAGVAVAVKSRRRTY
;
A
#
# COMPACT_ATOMS: atom_id res chain seq x y z
N MET A 1 32.56 17.41 7.13
CA MET A 1 31.84 18.23 8.13
C MET A 1 30.35 18.05 7.89
N LYS A 2 29.65 17.45 8.87
CA LYS A 2 28.19 17.36 9.08
C LYS A 2 27.25 17.53 7.87
N MET A 3 26.56 16.44 7.50
CA MET A 3 25.14 16.50 7.14
C MET A 3 24.37 15.44 7.94
N ARG A 4 24.04 15.80 9.18
CA ARG A 4 22.92 15.25 9.95
C ARG A 4 21.73 16.18 9.68
N LYS A 5 20.82 15.84 8.76
CA LYS A 5 19.43 16.34 8.70
C LYS A 5 18.62 15.43 7.76
N LEU A 6 17.93 14.45 8.33
CA LEU A 6 16.85 13.69 7.67
C LEU A 6 15.95 13.12 8.77
N PHE A 7 15.25 14.03 9.46
CA PHE A 7 14.19 13.71 10.41
C PHE A 7 13.17 14.86 10.41
N ALA A 8 12.34 14.91 9.36
CA ALA A 8 11.18 15.81 9.30
C ALA A 8 9.96 15.19 8.58
N GLY A 9 10.12 14.07 7.85
CA GLY A 9 9.03 13.49 7.03
C GLY A 9 7.94 12.67 7.72
N LEU A 10 8.11 12.34 9.01
CA LEU A 10 7.15 11.49 9.73
C LEU A 10 5.93 12.25 10.29
N ALA A 11 5.99 13.58 10.42
CA ALA A 11 4.94 14.36 11.09
C ALA A 11 3.58 14.33 10.37
N ALA A 12 3.53 14.08 9.06
CA ALA A 12 2.28 14.12 8.30
C ALA A 12 1.46 12.81 8.35
N ALA A 13 2.09 11.66 8.64
CA ALA A 13 1.38 10.38 8.76
C ALA A 13 0.58 10.30 10.07
N ALA A 14 1.11 10.90 11.14
CA ALA A 14 0.43 10.99 12.43
C ALA A 14 -0.69 12.06 12.47
N THR A 15 -0.59 13.13 11.69
CA THR A 15 -1.56 14.25 11.76
C THR A 15 -2.91 13.95 11.12
N LEU A 16 -3.03 12.97 10.20
CA LEU A 16 -4.33 12.55 9.67
C LEU A 16 -5.07 11.56 10.60
N LEU A 17 -4.36 10.94 11.55
CA LEU A 17 -4.89 9.94 12.48
C LEU A 17 -5.14 10.50 13.89
N SER A 18 -4.79 11.76 14.14
CA SER A 18 -5.03 12.47 15.42
C SER A 18 -6.50 12.87 15.65
N GLY A 19 -7.42 12.45 14.77
CA GLY A 19 -8.82 12.88 14.75
C GLY A 19 -9.83 11.97 15.44
N MET A 20 -9.43 10.77 15.90
CA MET A 20 -10.34 9.94 16.71
C MET A 20 -10.23 10.36 18.17
N ALA A 21 -11.27 11.07 18.60
CA ALA A 21 -11.45 11.53 19.97
C ALA A 21 -11.28 10.36 20.95
N ILE A 22 -10.35 10.51 21.89
CA ILE A 22 -10.35 9.76 23.14
C ILE A 22 -11.60 10.20 23.90
N GLY A 23 -12.70 9.49 23.67
CA GLY A 23 -13.88 9.56 24.51
C GLY A 23 -13.50 9.03 25.88
N VAL A 24 -13.30 9.93 26.83
CA VAL A 24 -13.20 9.57 28.25
C VAL A 24 -14.53 8.91 28.60
N ALA A 25 -14.54 7.58 28.73
CA ALA A 25 -15.72 6.88 29.21
C ALA A 25 -16.08 7.48 30.58
N ALA A 26 -17.30 8.01 30.67
CA ALA A 26 -17.83 8.51 31.93
C ALA A 26 -17.86 7.35 32.94
N ALA A 27 -17.19 7.55 34.08
CA ALA A 27 -17.33 6.68 35.22
C ALA A 27 -18.79 6.71 35.70
N GLN A 28 -19.57 5.71 35.29
CA GLN A 28 -20.76 5.32 36.02
C GLN A 28 -20.31 4.37 37.12
N ALA A 29 -20.49 4.79 38.37
CA ALA A 29 -20.42 3.90 39.51
C ALA A 29 -21.68 3.03 39.47
N ASP A 30 -21.53 1.79 39.00
CA ASP A 30 -22.54 0.73 39.10
C ASP A 30 -21.77 -0.57 39.35
N ASP A 31 -22.38 -1.53 40.04
CA ASP A 31 -21.73 -2.82 40.38
C ASP A 31 -21.10 -3.47 39.12
N ALA A 32 -19.99 -4.19 39.30
CA ALA A 32 -19.31 -4.87 38.19
C ALA A 32 -20.31 -5.75 37.41
N PRO A 33 -20.34 -5.69 36.07
CA PRO A 33 -21.35 -6.40 35.29
C PRO A 33 -21.22 -7.92 35.50
N LEU A 34 -22.36 -8.61 35.56
CA LEU A 34 -22.42 -10.08 35.72
C LEU A 34 -21.70 -10.82 34.58
N LEU A 35 -21.72 -10.24 33.38
CA LEU A 35 -21.07 -10.77 32.19
C LEU A 35 -20.50 -9.63 31.34
N GLN A 36 -19.28 -9.82 30.85
CA GLN A 36 -18.53 -8.86 30.06
C GLN A 36 -17.80 -9.56 28.91
N VAL A 37 -17.80 -8.92 27.75
CA VAL A 37 -16.94 -9.28 26.62
C VAL A 37 -15.75 -8.33 26.56
N ASN A 38 -14.55 -8.85 26.47
CA ASN A 38 -13.32 -8.11 26.25
C ASN A 38 -13.01 -8.02 24.76
N HIS A 39 -12.43 -6.90 24.33
CA HIS A 39 -12.09 -6.64 22.93
C HIS A 39 -13.30 -6.80 21.99
N ALA A 40 -14.45 -6.27 22.39
CA ALA A 40 -15.70 -6.37 21.63
C ALA A 40 -15.52 -5.91 20.17
N GLN A 41 -16.07 -6.63 19.19
CA GLN A 41 -15.86 -6.26 17.78
C GLN A 41 -17.02 -5.45 17.23
N GLU A 42 -16.74 -4.34 16.54
CA GLU A 42 -17.76 -3.51 15.89
C GLU A 42 -18.68 -4.36 14.99
N GLY A 43 -20.00 -4.14 15.11
CA GLY A 43 -21.00 -4.83 14.29
C GLY A 43 -21.32 -6.26 14.72
N HIS A 44 -20.57 -6.82 15.68
CA HIS A 44 -20.90 -8.10 16.28
C HIS A 44 -22.06 -7.96 17.28
N THR A 45 -22.89 -9.00 17.36
CA THR A 45 -23.94 -9.15 18.35
C THR A 45 -23.69 -10.40 19.19
N TYR A 46 -23.47 -10.18 20.49
CA TYR A 46 -23.29 -11.23 21.50
C TYR A 46 -24.65 -11.50 22.17
N THR A 47 -25.22 -12.65 21.85
CA THR A 47 -26.56 -13.07 22.31
C THR A 47 -26.44 -14.15 23.39
N PRO A 48 -26.73 -13.84 24.66
CA PRO A 48 -26.64 -14.78 25.77
C PRO A 48 -27.88 -15.69 25.89
N TYR A 49 -27.65 -16.96 26.22
CA TYR A 49 -28.67 -17.97 26.49
C TYR A 49 -28.33 -18.70 27.79
N LYS A 50 -29.16 -18.51 28.82
CA LYS A 50 -28.97 -19.13 30.13
C LYS A 50 -29.36 -20.60 30.08
N PHE A 51 -28.40 -21.51 30.28
CA PHE A 51 -28.65 -22.96 30.27
C PHE A 51 -28.50 -23.61 31.65
N ALA A 52 -27.84 -22.94 32.60
CA ALA A 52 -27.84 -23.36 34.00
C ALA A 52 -27.93 -22.16 34.96
N MET A 53 -28.52 -22.40 36.12
CA MET A 53 -28.62 -21.48 37.25
C MET A 53 -27.58 -21.87 38.30
N PHE A 54 -27.18 -20.89 39.11
CA PHE A 54 -26.44 -21.14 40.33
C PHE A 54 -27.38 -21.08 41.52
N GLU A 55 -27.29 -22.08 42.39
CA GLU A 55 -28.05 -22.19 43.64
C GLU A 55 -27.08 -22.36 44.82
N ASN A 56 -27.56 -22.05 46.02
CA ASN A 56 -26.85 -22.30 47.29
C ASN A 56 -25.40 -21.78 47.34
N PRO A 57 -25.14 -20.49 47.07
CA PRO A 57 -23.79 -19.94 47.19
C PRO A 57 -23.29 -20.02 48.64
N GLY A 58 -22.13 -20.64 48.86
CA GLY A 58 -21.53 -20.82 50.19
C GLY A 58 -20.18 -21.52 50.12
N ASP A 59 -19.30 -21.29 51.11
CA ASP A 59 -17.98 -21.94 51.25
C ASP A 59 -17.07 -21.93 49.99
N GLY A 60 -17.19 -20.89 49.15
CA GLY A 60 -16.39 -20.78 47.93
C GLY A 60 -16.87 -21.66 46.77
N SER A 61 -18.10 -22.19 46.82
CA SER A 61 -18.74 -22.93 45.73
C SER A 61 -20.21 -22.53 45.50
N VAL A 62 -20.74 -22.96 44.36
CA VAL A 62 -22.17 -22.90 44.00
C VAL A 62 -22.61 -24.27 43.51
N GLU A 63 -23.88 -24.58 43.71
CA GLU A 63 -24.53 -25.69 43.04
C GLU A 63 -24.99 -25.26 41.65
N VAL A 64 -24.68 -26.06 40.63
CA VAL A 64 -25.12 -25.83 39.26
C VAL A 64 -26.40 -26.61 39.02
N LYS A 65 -27.44 -25.94 38.52
CA LYS A 65 -28.71 -26.57 38.14
C LYS A 65 -29.11 -26.22 36.73
N THR A 66 -29.33 -27.23 35.91
CA THR A 66 -29.75 -27.05 34.52
C THR A 66 -31.13 -26.38 34.46
N VAL A 67 -31.27 -25.37 33.61
CA VAL A 67 -32.58 -24.76 33.31
C VAL A 67 -33.46 -25.82 32.63
N ASP A 68 -34.68 -26.04 33.11
CA ASP A 68 -35.52 -27.18 32.68
C ASP A 68 -35.71 -27.26 31.16
N ALA A 69 -35.95 -26.12 30.50
CA ALA A 69 -36.11 -26.06 29.04
C ALA A 69 -34.84 -26.49 28.28
N TRP A 70 -33.67 -26.37 28.89
CA TRP A 70 -32.37 -26.67 28.29
C TRP A 70 -31.89 -28.10 28.52
N LYS A 71 -32.53 -28.88 29.39
CA LYS A 71 -32.10 -30.25 29.75
C LYS A 71 -31.79 -31.13 28.53
N GLY A 72 -32.71 -31.19 27.56
CA GLY A 72 -32.50 -31.98 26.35
C GLY A 72 -31.30 -31.52 25.53
N ALA A 73 -31.20 -30.21 25.28
CA ALA A 73 -30.12 -29.62 24.48
C ALA A 73 -28.75 -29.78 25.16
N VAL A 74 -28.68 -29.57 26.47
CA VAL A 74 -27.45 -29.72 27.27
C VAL A 74 -27.01 -31.19 27.30
N THR A 75 -27.94 -32.14 27.49
CA THR A 75 -27.63 -33.59 27.42
C THR A 75 -27.05 -33.97 26.07
N THR A 76 -27.67 -33.55 24.96
CA THR A 76 -27.17 -33.84 23.61
C THR A 76 -25.79 -33.25 23.37
N ALA A 77 -25.59 -31.98 23.74
CA ALA A 77 -24.29 -31.33 23.56
C ALA A 77 -23.20 -31.95 24.45
N ALA A 78 -23.55 -32.39 25.67
CA ALA A 78 -22.63 -33.01 26.61
C ALA A 78 -22.19 -34.41 26.14
N ASP A 79 -23.12 -35.23 25.65
CA ASP A 79 -22.82 -36.56 25.08
C ASP A 79 -21.84 -36.47 23.89
N VAL A 80 -22.07 -35.52 23.00
CA VAL A 80 -21.18 -35.26 21.85
C VAL A 80 -19.79 -34.81 22.31
N ALA A 81 -19.73 -33.93 23.32
CA ALA A 81 -18.47 -33.39 23.84
C ALA A 81 -17.64 -34.43 24.61
N ASP A 82 -18.30 -35.34 25.32
CA ASP A 82 -17.66 -36.44 26.03
C ASP A 82 -17.13 -37.53 25.08
N GLY A 83 -17.66 -37.58 23.85
CA GLY A 83 -17.22 -38.50 22.80
C GLY A 83 -17.66 -39.95 23.02
N SER A 84 -18.41 -40.24 24.09
CA SER A 84 -18.93 -41.57 24.41
C SER A 84 -20.10 -41.97 23.49
N HIS A 85 -20.89 -41.00 22.98
CA HIS A 85 -22.05 -41.21 22.09
C HIS A 85 -23.07 -42.22 22.64
N ASN A 86 -23.13 -42.37 23.96
CA ASN A 86 -23.96 -43.35 24.66
C ASN A 86 -24.93 -42.68 25.64
N GLY A 87 -25.04 -41.35 25.59
CA GLY A 87 -25.72 -40.54 26.58
C GLY A 87 -24.82 -40.21 27.78
N ILE A 88 -25.26 -39.26 28.58
CA ILE A 88 -24.57 -38.86 29.82
C ILE A 88 -24.82 -39.88 30.95
N PRO A 89 -23.95 -39.92 31.99
CA PRO A 89 -24.15 -40.82 33.13
C PRO A 89 -25.52 -40.62 33.80
N THR A 90 -26.12 -41.72 34.28
CA THR A 90 -27.52 -41.74 34.74
C THR A 90 -27.78 -40.81 35.93
N GLU A 91 -26.76 -40.61 36.77
CA GLU A 91 -26.78 -39.69 37.90
C GLU A 91 -26.94 -38.21 37.49
N TYR A 92 -26.58 -37.85 36.25
CA TYR A 92 -26.70 -36.49 35.72
C TYR A 92 -27.92 -36.28 34.82
N LYS A 93 -28.75 -37.31 34.60
CA LYS A 93 -29.89 -37.22 33.65
C LYS A 93 -30.85 -36.06 33.94
N ASP A 94 -31.03 -35.74 35.22
CA ASP A 94 -31.93 -34.68 35.69
C ASP A 94 -31.20 -33.33 35.87
N ASN A 95 -29.87 -33.31 35.74
CA ASN A 95 -29.02 -32.12 35.84
C ASN A 95 -27.75 -32.23 34.98
N PRO A 96 -27.86 -32.21 33.64
CA PRO A 96 -26.73 -32.43 32.75
C PRO A 96 -25.63 -31.35 32.83
N ALA A 97 -25.96 -30.12 33.24
CA ALA A 97 -24.96 -29.06 33.43
C ALA A 97 -23.93 -29.40 34.53
N ALA A 98 -24.29 -30.19 35.54
CA ALA A 98 -23.33 -30.70 36.52
C ALA A 98 -22.31 -31.66 35.91
N TYR A 99 -22.68 -32.39 34.85
CA TYR A 99 -21.74 -33.20 34.09
C TYR A 99 -20.76 -32.33 33.28
N VAL A 100 -21.29 -31.30 32.62
CA VAL A 100 -20.50 -30.32 31.84
C VAL A 100 -19.49 -29.59 32.73
N ALA A 101 -19.78 -29.40 34.03
CA ALA A 101 -18.84 -28.81 34.98
C ALA A 101 -17.55 -29.59 35.22
N MET A 102 -17.48 -30.84 34.78
CA MET A 102 -16.27 -31.67 34.85
C MET A 102 -15.46 -31.65 33.54
N PHE A 103 -15.93 -30.97 32.50
CA PHE A 103 -15.28 -30.98 31.19
C PHE A 103 -13.96 -30.24 31.17
N THR A 104 -13.02 -30.78 30.41
CA THR A 104 -11.81 -30.07 30.00
C THR A 104 -12.15 -28.89 29.08
N ALA A 105 -11.21 -27.96 28.89
CA ALA A 105 -11.38 -26.85 27.94
C ALA A 105 -11.73 -27.35 26.53
N ASP A 106 -11.10 -28.43 26.06
CA ASP A 106 -11.35 -29.01 24.74
C ASP A 106 -12.79 -29.53 24.61
N GLN A 107 -13.27 -30.25 25.61
CA GLN A 107 -14.64 -30.75 25.67
C GLN A 107 -15.65 -29.59 25.76
N LEU A 108 -15.35 -28.53 26.53
CA LEU A 108 -16.19 -27.33 26.60
C LEU A 108 -16.33 -26.63 25.24
N ARG A 109 -15.30 -26.65 24.38
CA ARG A 109 -15.41 -26.11 23.00
C ARG A 109 -16.35 -26.94 22.14
N VAL A 110 -16.23 -28.26 22.18
CA VAL A 110 -17.12 -29.17 21.44
C VAL A 110 -18.55 -29.01 21.95
N PHE A 111 -18.74 -28.92 23.26
CA PHE A 111 -20.03 -28.65 23.90
C PHE A 111 -20.61 -27.31 23.43
N ALA A 112 -19.86 -26.20 23.53
CA ALA A 112 -20.32 -24.87 23.14
C ALA A 112 -20.73 -24.82 21.65
N LYS A 113 -19.93 -25.41 20.76
CA LYS A 113 -20.21 -25.47 19.33
C LYS A 113 -21.46 -26.30 19.04
N THR A 114 -21.58 -27.46 19.69
CA THR A 114 -22.74 -28.36 19.50
C THR A 114 -24.01 -27.71 20.04
N LEU A 115 -23.97 -27.14 21.25
CA LEU A 115 -25.11 -26.44 21.85
C LEU A 115 -25.53 -25.22 21.03
N ALA A 116 -24.58 -24.48 20.45
CA ALA A 116 -24.89 -23.36 19.56
C ALA A 116 -25.55 -23.79 18.24
N GLY A 117 -25.26 -25.01 17.76
CA GLY A 117 -25.90 -25.60 16.58
C GLY A 117 -27.31 -26.11 16.84
N ILE A 118 -27.70 -26.29 18.10
CA ILE A 118 -29.08 -26.65 18.48
C ILE A 118 -29.94 -25.39 18.49
N THR A 119 -31.16 -25.50 17.96
CA THR A 119 -32.17 -24.45 18.07
C THR A 119 -32.44 -24.16 19.55
N PRO A 120 -32.20 -22.94 20.06
CA PRO A 120 -32.38 -22.62 21.47
C PRO A 120 -33.81 -22.98 21.92
N PRO A 121 -33.97 -23.78 22.99
CA PRO A 121 -35.29 -24.18 23.49
C PRO A 121 -36.01 -23.05 24.22
N ALA A 122 -35.28 -21.99 24.59
CA ALA A 122 -35.80 -20.73 25.11
C ALA A 122 -35.14 -19.55 24.39
N GLY A 123 -35.79 -18.39 24.44
CA GLY A 123 -35.24 -17.14 23.90
C GLY A 123 -33.95 -16.69 24.60
N PRO A 124 -33.30 -15.64 24.08
CA PRO A 124 -32.14 -15.05 24.72
C PRO A 124 -32.49 -14.53 26.12
N ASP A 125 -31.52 -14.56 27.02
CA ASP A 125 -31.68 -14.04 28.37
C ASP A 125 -31.11 -12.62 28.47
N GLY A 126 -31.98 -11.63 28.69
CA GLY A 126 -31.59 -10.23 28.64
C GLY A 126 -31.54 -9.71 27.21
N THR A 127 -31.00 -8.50 27.03
CA THR A 127 -30.94 -7.86 25.70
C THR A 127 -29.68 -8.22 24.91
N GLY A 128 -28.71 -8.91 25.54
CA GLY A 128 -27.38 -9.10 24.94
C GLY A 128 -26.65 -7.79 24.68
N LEU A 129 -25.74 -7.81 23.71
CA LEU A 129 -24.96 -6.64 23.27
C LEU A 129 -24.80 -6.65 21.74
N THR A 130 -25.17 -5.56 21.08
CA THR A 130 -24.70 -5.24 19.72
C THR A 130 -23.66 -4.13 19.83
N VAL A 131 -22.46 -4.38 19.32
CA VAL A 131 -21.32 -3.50 19.51
C VAL A 131 -21.34 -2.38 18.47
N THR A 132 -21.35 -1.14 18.96
CA THR A 132 -21.19 0.06 18.13
C THR A 132 -19.71 0.37 17.86
N THR A 133 -19.44 1.26 16.91
CA THR A 133 -18.07 1.75 16.61
C THR A 133 -17.38 2.32 17.85
N GLU A 134 -18.10 3.06 18.71
CA GLU A 134 -17.55 3.66 19.94
C GLU A 134 -17.21 2.62 21.02
N GLN A 135 -17.90 1.48 21.01
CA GLN A 135 -17.70 0.39 21.96
C GLN A 135 -16.65 -0.62 21.50
N ALA A 136 -16.32 -0.61 20.21
CA ALA A 136 -15.39 -1.55 19.62
C ALA A 136 -14.03 -1.53 20.33
N ASN A 137 -13.38 -2.69 20.35
CA ASN A 137 -12.05 -2.93 20.90
C ASN A 137 -11.89 -2.71 22.42
N THR A 138 -12.97 -2.40 23.13
CA THR A 138 -12.99 -2.23 24.59
C THR A 138 -13.75 -3.35 25.29
N SER A 139 -13.71 -3.37 26.62
CA SER A 139 -14.53 -4.29 27.43
C SER A 139 -15.94 -3.73 27.60
N GLN A 140 -16.95 -4.56 27.31
CA GLN A 140 -18.36 -4.16 27.26
C GLN A 140 -19.23 -5.13 28.05
N ALA A 141 -20.20 -4.60 28.80
CA ALA A 141 -21.17 -5.43 29.51
C ALA A 141 -22.08 -6.17 28.52
N VAL A 142 -22.33 -7.45 28.77
CA VAL A 142 -23.34 -8.25 28.06
C VAL A 142 -24.53 -8.40 29.00
N ASN A 143 -25.65 -7.78 28.65
CA ASN A 143 -26.82 -7.75 29.54
C ASN A 143 -27.46 -9.13 29.68
N VAL A 144 -27.51 -9.64 30.92
CA VAL A 144 -28.09 -10.92 31.34
C VAL A 144 -28.99 -10.76 32.56
N ASN A 145 -30.00 -11.62 32.75
CA ASN A 145 -30.92 -11.55 33.89
C ASN A 145 -30.49 -12.51 35.02
N GLY A 146 -29.41 -12.16 35.71
CA GLY A 146 -28.96 -12.81 36.95
C GLY A 146 -27.89 -13.88 36.77
N GLU A 147 -27.45 -14.47 37.89
CA GLU A 147 -26.29 -15.36 37.92
C GLU A 147 -26.55 -16.73 37.27
N GLY A 148 -25.54 -17.32 36.63
CA GLY A 148 -25.63 -18.66 36.06
C GLY A 148 -24.60 -18.94 34.95
N TRP A 149 -24.85 -20.01 34.20
CA TRP A 149 -24.07 -20.37 33.01
C TRP A 149 -24.80 -20.04 31.72
N TYR A 150 -24.03 -19.39 30.84
CA TYR A 150 -24.52 -18.82 29.59
C TYR A 150 -23.78 -19.40 28.41
N LEU A 151 -24.54 -19.79 27.38
CA LEU A 151 -24.04 -19.88 26.02
C LEU A 151 -24.19 -18.51 25.39
N VAL A 152 -23.10 -17.88 24.97
CA VAL A 152 -23.11 -16.63 24.21
C VAL A 152 -22.86 -16.95 22.75
N LYS A 153 -23.86 -16.69 21.89
CA LYS A 153 -23.71 -16.78 20.44
C LYS A 153 -23.18 -15.44 19.92
N ASP A 154 -22.12 -15.50 19.12
CA ASP A 154 -21.62 -14.35 18.36
C ASP A 154 -22.19 -14.39 16.93
N THR A 155 -22.74 -13.28 16.46
CA THR A 155 -23.24 -13.13 15.10
C THR A 155 -22.84 -11.78 14.51
N PHE A 156 -22.48 -11.76 13.23
CA PHE A 156 -22.03 -10.56 12.53
C PHE A 156 -22.36 -10.66 11.04
N THR A 157 -22.41 -9.52 10.36
CA THR A 157 -22.54 -9.46 8.90
C THR A 157 -21.22 -8.96 8.32
N LYS A 158 -20.62 -9.75 7.43
CA LYS A 158 -19.36 -9.34 6.78
C LYS A 158 -19.60 -8.14 5.88
N ALA A 159 -18.59 -7.29 5.75
CA ALA A 159 -18.64 -6.14 4.86
C ALA A 159 -18.99 -6.58 3.42
N GLY A 160 -20.04 -5.98 2.86
CA GLY A 160 -20.53 -6.30 1.51
C GLY A 160 -21.44 -7.54 1.41
N GLU A 161 -21.73 -8.24 2.52
CA GLU A 161 -22.68 -9.35 2.57
C GLU A 161 -24.03 -8.93 3.18
N THR A 162 -25.09 -9.68 2.89
CA THR A 162 -26.43 -9.50 3.48
C THR A 162 -26.81 -10.63 4.43
N THR A 163 -26.02 -11.70 4.47
CA THR A 163 -26.25 -12.87 5.31
C THR A 163 -25.54 -12.73 6.65
N VAL A 164 -26.27 -13.02 7.74
CA VAL A 164 -25.69 -13.10 9.08
C VAL A 164 -24.80 -14.34 9.17
N THR A 165 -23.55 -14.14 9.55
CA THR A 165 -22.58 -15.20 9.85
C THR A 165 -22.60 -15.48 11.35
N SER A 166 -22.54 -16.77 11.72
CA SER A 166 -22.32 -17.18 13.10
C SER A 166 -20.83 -17.27 13.40
N GLY A 167 -20.38 -16.55 14.42
CA GLY A 167 -19.04 -16.65 14.98
C GLY A 167 -18.86 -17.88 15.87
N THR A 168 -17.71 -17.93 16.54
CA THR A 168 -17.37 -18.95 17.52
C THR A 168 -18.11 -18.65 18.82
N PRO A 169 -18.97 -19.56 19.32
CA PRO A 169 -19.69 -19.33 20.55
C PRO A 169 -18.77 -19.39 21.77
N ALA A 170 -19.21 -18.76 22.86
CA ALA A 170 -18.59 -18.86 24.17
C ALA A 170 -19.54 -19.52 25.18
N VAL A 171 -18.99 -20.28 26.11
CA VAL A 171 -19.68 -20.70 27.34
C VAL A 171 -19.00 -19.99 28.48
N VAL A 172 -19.78 -19.24 29.26
CA VAL A 172 -19.26 -18.32 30.28
C VAL A 172 -20.12 -18.42 31.53
N ALA A 173 -19.46 -18.53 32.67
CA ALA A 173 -20.07 -18.38 33.98
C ALA A 173 -20.14 -16.89 34.32
N THR A 174 -21.26 -16.39 34.81
CA THR A 174 -21.31 -15.04 35.37
C THR A 174 -20.47 -14.94 36.64
N THR A 175 -20.17 -13.72 37.07
CA THR A 175 -19.75 -13.50 38.46
C THR A 175 -20.85 -13.98 39.43
N VAL A 176 -20.44 -14.37 40.64
CA VAL A 176 -21.32 -14.79 41.74
C VAL A 176 -20.99 -14.00 42.99
N ASN A 177 -21.98 -13.31 43.55
CA ASN A 177 -21.80 -12.53 44.78
C ASN A 177 -21.56 -13.46 45.98
N GLY A 178 -20.29 -13.62 46.37
CA GLY A 178 -19.84 -14.44 47.50
C GLY A 178 -18.74 -15.46 47.18
N LEU A 179 -18.34 -15.56 45.91
CA LEU A 179 -17.29 -16.48 45.45
C LEU A 179 -16.03 -15.75 44.99
N SER A 180 -14.91 -16.48 45.03
CA SER A 180 -13.61 -15.95 44.61
C SER A 180 -12.77 -16.92 43.76
N ASN A 181 -13.32 -18.07 43.31
CA ASN A 181 -12.51 -19.17 42.74
C ASN A 181 -13.21 -20.13 41.74
N LEU A 182 -14.31 -19.78 41.07
CA LEU A 182 -14.79 -20.56 39.90
C LEU A 182 -13.86 -20.30 38.71
N ARG A 183 -12.72 -21.00 38.67
CA ARG A 183 -11.78 -20.87 37.56
C ARG A 183 -12.35 -21.54 36.31
N ILE A 184 -12.56 -20.77 35.26
CA ILE A 184 -12.64 -21.29 33.90
C ILE A 184 -11.25 -21.83 33.55
N ALA A 185 -11.15 -23.05 33.04
CA ALA A 185 -9.88 -23.60 32.57
C ALA A 185 -9.33 -22.69 31.46
N ALA A 186 -8.09 -22.21 31.62
CA ALA A 186 -7.44 -21.34 30.64
C ALA A 186 -7.39 -22.03 29.27
N ASP A 187 -7.96 -21.38 28.25
CA ASP A 187 -7.97 -21.86 26.88
C ASP A 187 -7.15 -20.92 25.98
N THR A 188 -5.90 -21.28 25.83
CA THR A 188 -4.88 -20.55 25.07
C THR A 188 -5.13 -20.63 23.56
N THR A 189 -5.81 -21.68 23.10
CA THR A 189 -6.08 -21.98 21.68
C THR A 189 -7.15 -21.06 21.06
N THR A 190 -8.08 -20.52 21.86
CA THR A 190 -9.13 -19.60 21.36
C THR A 190 -8.99 -18.18 21.89
N GLY A 191 -7.83 -17.84 22.45
CA GLY A 191 -7.58 -16.53 23.02
C GLY A 191 -8.41 -16.24 24.27
N GLN A 192 -8.51 -17.21 25.18
CA GLN A 192 -9.17 -17.06 26.50
C GLN A 192 -8.19 -17.34 27.65
N GLY A 193 -6.91 -17.59 27.36
CA GLY A 193 -5.91 -18.00 28.34
C GLY A 193 -5.52 -16.92 29.35
N ASN A 194 -5.78 -15.65 29.02
CA ASN A 194 -5.45 -14.48 29.85
C ASN A 194 -6.56 -14.05 30.82
N ILE A 195 -7.71 -14.74 30.84
CA ILE A 195 -8.85 -14.39 31.69
C ILE A 195 -8.62 -14.94 33.09
N THR A 196 -8.56 -14.04 34.06
CA THR A 196 -8.28 -14.36 35.47
C THR A 196 -9.50 -14.15 36.38
N THR A 197 -10.61 -13.65 35.84
CA THR A 197 -11.83 -13.29 36.57
C THR A 197 -13.06 -13.91 35.91
N GLU A 198 -14.02 -14.36 36.73
CA GLU A 198 -15.34 -14.85 36.30
C GLU A 198 -16.16 -13.76 35.60
N GLY A 199 -17.20 -14.15 34.86
CA GLY A 199 -18.05 -13.20 34.15
C GLY A 199 -17.37 -12.53 32.96
N GLN A 200 -16.22 -13.00 32.50
CA GLN A 200 -15.51 -12.42 31.36
C GLN A 200 -15.23 -13.45 30.28
N PHE A 201 -15.26 -13.00 29.03
CA PHE A 201 -14.75 -13.72 27.87
C PHE A 201 -14.14 -12.75 26.86
N ASN A 202 -13.13 -13.16 26.11
CA ASN A 202 -12.61 -12.37 24.99
C ASN A 202 -13.44 -12.63 23.73
N ALA A 203 -13.63 -11.63 22.89
CA ALA A 203 -14.17 -11.84 21.55
C ALA A 203 -13.29 -12.85 20.78
N LYS A 204 -13.89 -13.93 20.28
CA LYS A 204 -13.17 -15.01 19.58
C LYS A 204 -13.01 -14.77 18.09
N ASN A 205 -13.90 -13.99 17.52
CA ASN A 205 -13.85 -13.56 16.13
C ASN A 205 -13.38 -12.12 16.13
N ALA A 206 -12.28 -11.84 15.44
CA ALA A 206 -11.86 -10.48 15.15
C ALA A 206 -12.43 -10.07 13.79
N ASN A 207 -12.72 -8.78 13.63
CA ASN A 207 -12.98 -8.24 12.30
C ASN A 207 -11.73 -8.43 11.43
N PRO A 208 -11.90 -8.64 10.10
CA PRO A 208 -10.77 -8.69 9.17
C PRO A 208 -9.87 -7.48 9.37
N THR A 209 -8.56 -7.69 9.36
CA THR A 209 -7.62 -6.57 9.45
C THR A 209 -7.75 -5.69 8.22
N ASP A 210 -7.88 -4.38 8.45
CA ASP A 210 -7.89 -3.38 7.38
C ASP A 210 -6.61 -3.47 6.54
N GLU A 211 -6.69 -3.03 5.29
CA GLU A 211 -5.50 -2.93 4.45
C GLU A 211 -4.50 -1.93 5.06
N PRO A 212 -3.19 -2.24 5.04
CA PRO A 212 -2.21 -1.32 5.57
C PRO A 212 -2.16 -0.05 4.71
N LEU A 213 -1.95 1.11 5.35
CA LEU A 213 -1.68 2.33 4.60
C LEU A 213 -0.27 2.25 4.01
N LYS A 214 -0.13 2.61 2.74
CA LYS A 214 1.17 2.63 2.05
C LYS A 214 1.43 3.97 1.37
N PHE A 215 2.62 4.52 1.62
CA PHE A 215 3.05 5.82 1.10
C PHE A 215 4.38 5.69 0.37
N ALA A 216 4.58 6.55 -0.64
CA ALA A 216 5.82 6.68 -1.39
C ALA A 216 6.18 8.17 -1.46
N ARG A 217 7.36 8.56 -0.95
CA ARG A 217 7.76 9.96 -0.86
C ARG A 217 9.18 10.21 -1.35
N MET A 218 9.40 11.41 -1.88
CA MET A 218 10.73 11.94 -2.19
C MET A 218 10.82 13.35 -1.62
N ASN A 219 11.78 13.59 -0.71
CA ASN A 219 11.94 14.89 -0.03
C ASN A 219 10.62 15.40 0.57
N ASP A 220 9.91 14.54 1.31
CA ASP A 220 8.62 14.81 1.96
C ASP A 220 7.43 15.08 1.02
N VAL A 221 7.61 14.94 -0.30
CA VAL A 221 6.53 15.04 -1.29
C VAL A 221 6.00 13.67 -1.65
N ASP A 222 4.68 13.49 -1.62
CA ASP A 222 4.02 12.27 -2.10
C ASP A 222 4.23 12.10 -3.61
N VAL A 223 4.76 10.95 -4.00
CA VAL A 223 5.04 10.55 -5.39
C VAL A 223 4.20 9.35 -5.84
N ASN A 224 3.22 8.91 -5.05
CA ASN A 224 2.32 7.85 -5.46
C ASN A 224 1.51 8.25 -6.71
N GLY A 225 1.52 7.40 -7.73
CA GLY A 225 0.92 7.62 -9.03
C GLY A 225 1.68 8.58 -9.95
N LYS A 226 2.77 9.20 -9.46
CA LYS A 226 3.55 10.22 -10.17
C LYS A 226 4.77 9.64 -10.87
N SER A 227 5.46 10.50 -11.59
CA SER A 227 6.61 10.17 -12.39
C SER A 227 7.94 10.32 -11.64
N VAL A 228 8.86 9.41 -11.91
CA VAL A 228 10.23 9.36 -11.38
C VAL A 228 11.18 8.96 -12.51
N LYS A 229 12.47 9.29 -12.36
CA LYS A 229 13.50 8.84 -13.31
C LYS A 229 14.19 7.58 -12.78
N VAL A 230 14.70 6.76 -13.69
CA VAL A 230 15.59 5.65 -13.32
C VAL A 230 16.77 6.19 -12.53
N GLY A 231 17.05 5.57 -11.38
CA GLY A 231 18.04 6.01 -10.40
C GLY A 231 17.46 6.83 -9.24
N ASP A 232 16.18 7.25 -9.28
CA ASP A 232 15.55 7.90 -8.13
C ASP A 232 15.39 6.92 -6.95
N THR A 233 15.72 7.41 -5.77
CA THR A 233 15.45 6.75 -4.49
C THR A 233 14.18 7.35 -3.87
N VAL A 234 13.29 6.47 -3.43
CA VAL A 234 11.98 6.79 -2.86
C VAL A 234 11.88 6.20 -1.47
N ASP A 235 11.40 6.99 -0.52
CA ASP A 235 11.10 6.58 0.84
C ASP A 235 9.69 5.95 0.87
N PHE A 236 9.61 4.67 1.22
CA PHE A 236 8.35 3.97 1.40
C PHE A 236 8.00 3.88 2.88
N THR A 237 6.70 3.90 3.17
CA THR A 237 6.18 3.68 4.53
C THR A 237 4.95 2.81 4.48
N VAL A 238 4.91 1.79 5.32
CA VAL A 238 3.75 0.92 5.57
C VAL A 238 3.30 1.16 7.00
N ALA A 239 2.02 1.51 7.20
CA ALA A 239 1.42 1.58 8.53
C ALA A 239 0.37 0.47 8.65
N ALA A 240 0.55 -0.39 9.66
CA ALA A 240 -0.23 -1.59 9.87
C ALA A 240 -0.72 -1.64 11.32
N ASP A 241 -2.03 -1.74 11.51
CA ASP A 241 -2.63 -1.81 12.83
C ASP A 241 -2.63 -3.25 13.35
N VAL A 242 -2.13 -3.43 14.58
CA VAL A 242 -2.26 -4.70 15.29
C VAL A 242 -3.67 -4.75 15.89
N PRO A 243 -4.49 -5.77 15.57
CA PRO A 243 -5.84 -5.87 16.12
C PRO A 243 -5.84 -5.85 17.66
N HIS A 244 -6.79 -5.16 18.28
CA HIS A 244 -6.92 -5.15 19.74
C HIS A 244 -7.19 -6.54 20.31
N ALA A 245 -7.90 -7.38 19.53
CA ALA A 245 -8.14 -8.77 19.89
C ALA A 245 -6.84 -9.57 20.12
N ALA A 246 -5.69 -9.14 19.59
CA ALA A 246 -4.40 -9.78 19.81
C ALA A 246 -4.04 -9.89 21.30
N ALA A 247 -4.43 -8.92 22.14
CA ALA A 247 -4.17 -8.96 23.59
C ALA A 247 -4.87 -10.13 24.30
N GLY A 248 -5.94 -10.67 23.70
CA GLY A 248 -6.68 -11.82 24.20
C GLY A 248 -5.94 -13.15 24.05
N TRP A 249 -4.85 -13.20 23.27
CA TRP A 249 -4.17 -14.44 22.91
C TRP A 249 -2.91 -14.69 23.76
N ASP A 250 -2.52 -15.96 23.85
CA ASP A 250 -1.24 -16.36 24.43
C ASP A 250 -0.07 -16.04 23.50
N ALA A 251 -0.31 -16.18 22.20
CA ALA A 251 0.56 -15.73 21.14
C ALA A 251 -0.28 -15.31 19.94
N TYR A 252 0.04 -14.16 19.35
CA TYR A 252 -0.66 -13.65 18.18
C TYR A 252 0.32 -13.41 17.01
N PRO A 253 0.48 -14.37 16.09
CA PRO A 253 1.32 -14.18 14.91
C PRO A 253 0.78 -13.05 14.03
N PHE A 254 1.67 -12.13 13.66
CA PHE A 254 1.33 -10.96 12.85
C PHE A 254 2.42 -10.73 11.82
N THR A 255 2.04 -10.63 10.55
CA THR A 255 2.99 -10.50 9.44
C THR A 255 2.66 -9.31 8.57
N ILE A 256 3.63 -8.44 8.33
CA ILE A 256 3.55 -7.42 7.26
C ILE A 256 4.34 -7.98 6.08
N THR A 257 3.66 -8.19 4.95
CA THR A 257 4.32 -8.63 3.71
C THR A 257 4.32 -7.48 2.72
N ASP A 258 5.50 -7.13 2.22
CA ASP A 258 5.72 -6.06 1.28
C ASP A 258 6.28 -6.61 -0.04
N THR A 259 5.62 -6.35 -1.16
CA THR A 259 6.00 -6.88 -2.47
C THR A 259 6.24 -5.76 -3.46
N ALA A 260 7.51 -5.59 -3.83
CA ALA A 260 7.99 -4.69 -4.85
C ALA A 260 8.10 -5.41 -6.21
N SER A 261 7.58 -4.79 -7.27
CA SER A 261 7.67 -5.33 -8.61
C SER A 261 9.11 -5.29 -9.15
N LYS A 262 9.34 -6.02 -10.25
CA LYS A 262 10.51 -5.81 -11.11
C LYS A 262 10.74 -4.32 -11.37
N GLY A 263 11.99 -3.90 -11.31
CA GLY A 263 12.41 -2.52 -11.53
C GLY A 263 12.57 -1.69 -10.25
N LEU A 264 12.17 -2.22 -9.08
CA LEU A 264 12.36 -1.54 -7.79
C LEU A 264 13.35 -2.30 -6.93
N ARG A 265 14.52 -1.72 -6.70
CA ARG A 265 15.55 -2.28 -5.81
C ARG A 265 15.28 -1.81 -4.39
N ILE A 266 14.84 -2.71 -3.52
CA ILE A 266 14.60 -2.43 -2.10
C ILE A 266 15.94 -2.41 -1.35
N ALA A 267 16.03 -1.55 -0.33
CA ALA A 267 17.18 -1.49 0.56
C ALA A 267 17.37 -2.82 1.32
N GLU A 268 18.58 -3.01 1.86
CA GLU A 268 18.89 -4.17 2.69
C GLU A 268 18.07 -4.16 3.99
N THR A 269 17.78 -5.33 4.53
CA THR A 269 16.99 -5.48 5.77
C THR A 269 17.51 -4.65 6.95
N SER A 270 18.82 -4.40 7.04
CA SER A 270 19.42 -3.59 8.12
C SER A 270 19.07 -2.10 8.06
N ASP A 271 18.59 -1.61 6.92
CA ASP A 271 18.18 -0.21 6.74
C ASP A 271 16.69 0.02 7.02
N PHE A 272 15.93 -1.05 7.28
CA PHE A 272 14.52 -0.95 7.66
C PHE A 272 14.39 -0.36 9.07
N LYS A 273 13.41 0.52 9.22
CA LYS A 273 13.03 1.08 10.52
C LYS A 273 11.63 0.62 10.86
N VAL A 274 11.49 -0.04 12.00
CA VAL A 274 10.21 -0.48 12.55
C VAL A 274 9.92 0.33 13.81
N GLN A 275 8.89 1.16 13.74
CA GLN A 275 8.51 2.11 14.78
C GLN A 275 7.01 2.03 15.05
N PHE A 276 6.53 2.70 16.09
CA PHE A 276 5.11 2.93 16.30
C PHE A 276 4.68 4.26 15.68
N GLY A 277 3.37 4.53 15.66
CA GLY A 277 2.81 5.80 15.17
C GLY A 277 3.34 7.06 15.86
N ASP A 278 3.84 6.94 17.10
CA ASP A 278 4.51 8.01 17.87
C ASP A 278 6.03 8.09 17.63
N HIS A 279 6.53 7.28 16.70
CA HIS A 279 7.93 7.14 16.28
C HIS A 279 8.85 6.52 17.34
N THR A 280 8.32 5.96 18.42
CA THR A 280 9.11 5.11 19.30
C THR A 280 9.49 3.82 18.58
N THR A 281 10.70 3.31 18.80
CA THR A 281 11.18 2.09 18.14
C THR A 281 10.46 0.86 18.69
N VAL A 282 10.01 -0.03 17.80
CA VAL A 282 9.51 -1.35 18.20
C VAL A 282 10.70 -2.18 18.66
N ASN A 283 10.57 -2.93 19.76
CA ASN A 283 11.66 -3.79 20.24
C ASN A 283 12.08 -4.78 19.13
N PRO A 284 13.34 -4.76 18.67
CA PRO A 284 13.82 -5.66 17.61
C PRO A 284 13.71 -7.15 17.93
N ASP A 285 13.68 -7.53 19.21
CA ASP A 285 13.54 -8.93 19.62
C ASP A 285 12.14 -9.51 19.31
N LEU A 286 11.16 -8.64 19.02
CA LEU A 286 9.78 -9.06 18.73
C LEU A 286 9.56 -9.46 17.26
N TYR A 287 10.49 -9.13 16.36
CA TYR A 287 10.30 -9.37 14.93
C TYR A 287 11.55 -9.83 14.19
N THR A 288 11.32 -10.48 13.06
CA THR A 288 12.35 -10.76 12.07
C THR A 288 12.01 -10.08 10.75
N ILE A 289 13.03 -9.70 9.98
CA ILE A 289 12.87 -9.19 8.63
C ILE A 289 13.61 -10.13 7.68
N THR A 290 12.90 -10.66 6.69
CA THR A 290 13.49 -11.47 5.61
C THR A 290 13.17 -10.85 4.26
N GLN A 291 14.04 -11.10 3.28
CA GLN A 291 13.88 -10.64 1.91
C GLN A 291 14.16 -11.77 0.93
N GLU A 292 13.29 -11.90 -0.07
CA GLU A 292 13.43 -12.84 -1.17
C GLU A 292 13.30 -12.11 -2.52
N GLY A 293 14.05 -12.57 -3.52
CA GLY A 293 14.06 -11.97 -4.85
C GLY A 293 15.03 -10.78 -4.97
N ASN A 294 14.82 -9.95 -5.98
CA ASN A 294 15.69 -8.82 -6.35
C ASN A 294 14.98 -7.89 -7.36
N ALA A 295 15.62 -6.77 -7.70
CA ALA A 295 15.06 -5.81 -8.64
C ALA A 295 14.76 -6.37 -10.06
N GLN A 296 15.34 -7.50 -10.47
CA GLN A 296 15.13 -8.09 -11.79
C GLN A 296 13.88 -8.96 -11.85
N SER A 297 13.45 -9.56 -10.73
CA SER A 297 12.27 -10.41 -10.63
C SER A 297 11.15 -9.84 -9.76
N GLY A 298 11.45 -8.81 -8.97
CA GLY A 298 10.64 -8.36 -7.84
C GLY A 298 11.22 -8.86 -6.51
N THR A 299 10.93 -8.13 -5.44
CA THR A 299 11.38 -8.41 -4.07
C THR A 299 10.19 -8.53 -3.14
N THR A 300 10.16 -9.58 -2.33
CA THR A 300 9.22 -9.73 -1.22
C THR A 300 9.98 -9.54 0.09
N THR A 301 9.57 -8.57 0.89
CA THR A 301 10.06 -8.37 2.26
C THR A 301 8.99 -8.80 3.25
N THR A 302 9.37 -9.64 4.21
CA THR A 302 8.46 -10.12 5.26
C THR A 302 8.94 -9.62 6.61
N ILE A 303 8.09 -8.88 7.32
CA ILE A 303 8.30 -8.49 8.71
C ILE A 303 7.38 -9.36 9.56
N TYR A 304 7.96 -10.34 10.25
CA TYR A 304 7.22 -11.35 11.00
C TYR A 304 7.36 -11.15 12.50
N PHE A 305 6.22 -11.03 13.18
CA PHE A 305 6.11 -11.06 14.64
C PHE A 305 5.57 -12.42 15.04
N ALA A 306 6.37 -13.20 15.76
CA ALA A 306 5.93 -14.49 16.29
C ALA A 306 4.80 -14.31 17.32
N ASP A 307 4.86 -13.20 18.07
CA ASP A 307 3.85 -12.81 19.03
C ASP A 307 3.71 -11.28 19.10
N ALA A 308 2.53 -10.78 18.73
CA ALA A 308 2.15 -9.37 18.76
C ALA A 308 1.16 -9.03 19.90
N THR A 309 0.93 -9.92 20.87
CA THR A 309 0.01 -9.70 22.00
C THR A 309 0.28 -8.39 22.76
N THR A 310 1.55 -8.09 23.04
CA THR A 310 1.99 -6.85 23.70
C THR A 310 1.88 -5.59 22.84
N LEU A 311 1.57 -5.76 21.55
CA LEU A 311 1.45 -4.70 20.55
C LEU A 311 -0.01 -4.42 20.17
N ALA A 312 -0.97 -5.13 20.77
CA ALA A 312 -2.39 -5.01 20.47
C ALA A 312 -2.88 -3.54 20.52
N GLY A 313 -3.64 -3.14 19.49
CA GLY A 313 -4.17 -1.80 19.35
C GLY A 313 -3.15 -0.73 18.95
N ARG A 314 -1.88 -1.09 18.75
CA ARG A 314 -0.83 -0.18 18.29
C ARG A 314 -0.67 -0.27 16.77
N THR A 315 -0.35 0.87 16.16
CA THR A 315 0.07 0.95 14.76
C THR A 315 1.57 0.72 14.64
N ILE A 316 1.98 -0.28 13.87
CA ILE A 316 3.37 -0.52 13.46
C ILE A 316 3.62 0.25 12.16
N VAL A 317 4.69 1.04 12.14
CA VAL A 317 5.14 1.85 11.01
C VAL A 317 6.49 1.31 10.55
N VAL A 318 6.53 0.77 9.34
CA VAL A 318 7.74 0.27 8.69
C VAL A 318 8.18 1.26 7.62
N SER A 319 9.39 1.79 7.73
CA SER A 319 9.99 2.70 6.75
C SER A 319 11.26 2.13 6.14
N TYR A 320 11.39 2.23 4.83
CA TYR A 320 12.56 1.75 4.07
C TYR A 320 12.68 2.51 2.75
N GLN A 321 13.82 2.36 2.07
CA GLN A 321 14.06 2.98 0.76
C GLN A 321 13.98 1.98 -0.38
N GLY A 322 13.52 2.45 -1.54
CA GLY A 322 13.60 1.72 -2.81
C GLY A 322 14.17 2.60 -3.91
N THR A 323 14.98 2.03 -4.79
CA THR A 323 15.57 2.73 -5.94
C THR A 323 15.01 2.19 -7.25
N VAL A 324 14.48 3.06 -8.12
CA VAL A 324 13.98 2.68 -9.43
C VAL A 324 15.15 2.33 -10.35
N THR A 325 15.12 1.15 -10.96
CA THR A 325 16.17 0.64 -11.85
C THR A 325 15.71 0.66 -13.30
N LYS A 326 16.65 0.50 -14.23
CA LYS A 326 16.35 0.38 -15.67
C LYS A 326 15.44 -0.81 -16.00
N ASP A 327 15.34 -1.80 -15.11
CA ASP A 327 14.55 -3.01 -15.33
C ASP A 327 13.04 -2.74 -15.17
N ALA A 328 12.66 -1.55 -14.67
CA ALA A 328 11.29 -1.03 -14.66
C ALA A 328 10.74 -0.73 -16.06
N LEU A 329 11.62 -0.60 -17.05
CA LEU A 329 11.26 -0.17 -18.40
C LEU A 329 10.65 -1.32 -19.22
N ASP A 330 9.54 -1.00 -19.90
CA ASP A 330 9.00 -1.71 -21.05
C ASP A 330 9.04 -0.77 -22.26
N GLY A 331 10.11 -0.87 -23.03
CA GLY A 331 10.44 0.08 -24.09
C GLY A 331 11.01 1.39 -23.54
N LEU A 332 10.33 2.53 -23.79
CA LEU A 332 10.79 3.87 -23.35
C LEU A 332 10.24 4.29 -21.99
N SER A 333 9.09 3.72 -21.62
CA SER A 333 8.36 4.00 -20.39
C SER A 333 8.34 2.78 -19.49
N GLY A 334 7.82 2.92 -18.27
CA GLY A 334 7.71 1.82 -17.34
C GLY A 334 6.93 2.22 -16.09
N SER A 335 6.69 1.25 -15.24
CA SER A 335 6.11 1.48 -13.92
C SER A 335 6.65 0.45 -12.93
N VAL A 336 6.76 0.87 -11.68
CA VAL A 336 6.99 -0.04 -10.56
C VAL A 336 5.83 0.06 -9.59
N ASP A 337 5.35 -1.11 -9.17
CA ASP A 337 4.33 -1.25 -8.15
C ASP A 337 4.98 -1.70 -6.86
N ASN A 338 4.46 -1.21 -5.75
CA ASN A 338 4.86 -1.69 -4.44
C ASN A 338 3.64 -1.85 -3.55
N LYS A 339 3.40 -3.06 -3.06
CA LYS A 339 2.18 -3.49 -2.37
C LYS A 339 2.49 -3.97 -0.95
N ALA A 340 1.59 -3.79 -0.01
CA ALA A 340 1.73 -4.34 1.33
C ALA A 340 0.42 -4.99 1.79
N THR A 341 0.53 -6.09 2.51
CA THR A 341 -0.59 -6.78 3.14
C THR A 341 -0.23 -7.13 4.59
N ILE A 342 -1.26 -7.36 5.39
CA ILE A 342 -1.16 -7.88 6.74
C ILE A 342 -1.73 -9.30 6.73
N THR A 343 -1.02 -10.25 7.35
CA THR A 343 -1.53 -11.60 7.60
C THR A 343 -1.55 -11.87 9.09
N THR A 344 -2.72 -12.31 9.57
CA THR A 344 -2.95 -12.76 10.94
C THR A 344 -3.54 -14.17 10.90
N LYS A 345 -3.89 -14.74 12.06
CA LYS A 345 -4.62 -16.01 12.15
C LYS A 345 -6.00 -15.97 11.45
N ASP A 346 -6.58 -14.78 11.31
CA ASP A 346 -7.94 -14.58 10.79
C ASP A 346 -7.96 -14.39 9.26
N GLY A 347 -6.78 -14.31 8.63
CA GLY A 347 -6.61 -14.23 7.18
C GLY A 347 -5.60 -13.15 6.77
N THR A 348 -5.66 -12.79 5.49
CA THR A 348 -4.85 -11.72 4.89
C THR A 348 -5.75 -10.52 4.55
N SER A 349 -5.27 -9.31 4.84
CA SER A 349 -5.93 -8.04 4.55
C SER A 349 -6.03 -7.75 3.04
N GLY A 350 -6.69 -6.65 2.70
CA GLY A 350 -6.50 -5.98 1.40
C GLY A 350 -5.07 -5.44 1.20
N GLU A 351 -4.83 -4.77 0.08
CA GLU A 351 -3.50 -4.31 -0.34
C GLU A 351 -3.35 -2.79 -0.21
N GLY A 352 -2.42 -2.35 0.65
CA GLY A 352 -1.86 -1.01 0.54
C GLY A 352 -0.98 -0.90 -0.70
N LYS A 353 -1.30 -0.04 -1.67
CA LYS A 353 -0.60 0.03 -2.97
C LYS A 353 -0.01 1.40 -3.28
N THR A 354 1.21 1.39 -3.80
CA THR A 354 1.86 2.55 -4.43
C THR A 354 2.33 2.21 -5.84
N VAL A 355 2.31 3.19 -6.73
CA VAL A 355 2.74 3.07 -8.13
C VAL A 355 3.65 4.23 -8.47
N LEU A 356 4.80 3.97 -9.09
CA LEU A 356 5.67 4.99 -9.66
C LEU A 356 5.80 4.76 -11.15
N LYS A 357 5.80 5.83 -11.95
CA LYS A 357 5.87 5.76 -13.41
C LYS A 357 7.17 6.37 -13.92
N THR A 358 7.63 5.91 -15.07
CA THR A 358 8.76 6.52 -15.77
C THR A 358 8.48 6.55 -17.27
N TYR A 359 9.06 7.51 -17.96
CA TYR A 359 8.72 7.83 -19.34
C TYR A 359 9.96 7.97 -20.22
N GLY A 360 9.73 8.14 -21.51
CA GLY A 360 10.80 8.40 -22.45
C GLY A 360 10.26 8.97 -23.73
N PHE A 361 11.16 9.37 -24.60
CA PHE A 361 10.83 9.85 -25.93
C PHE A 361 11.85 9.35 -26.93
N GLN A 362 11.45 9.36 -28.21
CA GLN A 362 12.34 9.03 -29.31
C GLN A 362 12.11 9.94 -30.50
N PHE A 363 13.14 10.12 -31.30
CA PHE A 363 13.06 10.84 -32.57
C PHE A 363 14.04 10.25 -33.58
N THR A 364 13.78 10.47 -34.87
CA THR A 364 14.62 9.98 -35.96
C THR A 364 15.33 11.15 -36.62
N LYS A 365 16.66 11.12 -36.58
CA LYS A 365 17.54 12.01 -37.31
C LYS A 365 17.49 11.67 -38.80
N ILE A 366 17.13 12.66 -39.62
CA ILE A 366 17.06 12.52 -41.07
C ILE A 366 17.83 13.62 -41.80
N GLY A 367 18.11 13.37 -43.08
CA GLY A 367 18.62 14.31 -44.05
C GLY A 367 17.80 14.26 -45.33
N LYS A 368 18.03 15.24 -46.21
CA LYS A 368 17.38 15.32 -47.52
C LYS A 368 18.36 14.92 -48.62
N GLU A 369 18.13 13.76 -49.22
CA GLU A 369 18.81 13.32 -50.44
C GLU A 369 17.84 13.38 -51.61
N GLY A 370 17.96 14.40 -52.46
CA GLY A 370 16.94 14.69 -53.47
C GLY A 370 15.62 15.11 -52.82
N ASN A 371 14.54 14.37 -53.09
CA ASN A 371 13.22 14.59 -52.46
C ASN A 371 12.93 13.59 -51.33
N GLU A 372 13.84 12.65 -51.05
CA GLU A 372 13.63 11.61 -50.05
C GLU A 372 14.26 11.97 -48.71
N ALA A 373 13.54 11.67 -47.63
CA ALA A 373 14.06 11.71 -46.28
C ALA A 373 14.81 10.41 -46.00
N LYS A 374 16.08 10.50 -45.59
CA LYS A 374 16.88 9.33 -45.20
C LYS A 374 17.43 9.47 -43.79
N PRO A 375 17.46 8.39 -43.00
CA PRO A 375 18.11 8.40 -41.69
C PRO A 375 19.59 8.75 -41.77
N LEU A 376 20.11 9.41 -40.74
CA LEU A 376 21.53 9.82 -40.69
C LEU A 376 22.25 9.27 -39.46
N ALA A 377 23.39 8.63 -39.70
CA ALA A 377 24.36 8.28 -38.68
C ALA A 377 25.33 9.45 -38.36
N GLY A 378 25.88 9.45 -37.15
CA GLY A 378 26.96 10.33 -36.72
C GLY A 378 26.54 11.71 -36.20
N ALA A 379 25.24 12.01 -36.09
CA ALA A 379 24.79 13.20 -35.35
C ALA A 379 25.01 12.97 -33.86
N LYS A 380 25.43 14.00 -33.13
CA LYS A 380 25.59 13.95 -31.66
C LYS A 380 24.62 14.86 -30.96
N PHE A 381 23.98 14.34 -29.93
CA PHE A 381 23.01 15.06 -29.11
C PHE A 381 23.35 14.96 -27.63
N VAL A 382 22.98 16.00 -26.89
CA VAL A 382 22.88 16.01 -25.43
C VAL A 382 21.50 16.50 -25.04
N VAL A 383 21.06 16.17 -23.84
CA VAL A 383 19.72 16.54 -23.34
C VAL A 383 19.87 17.29 -22.02
N LYS A 384 19.10 18.37 -21.85
CA LYS A 384 19.03 19.16 -20.62
C LYS A 384 17.67 19.05 -19.96
N ASN A 385 17.61 19.23 -18.65
CA ASN A 385 16.35 19.51 -17.96
C ASN A 385 15.96 20.99 -18.05
N ALA A 386 14.81 21.36 -17.47
CA ALA A 386 14.32 22.74 -17.42
C ALA A 386 15.25 23.72 -16.68
N GLU A 387 16.12 23.23 -15.79
CA GLU A 387 17.15 24.04 -15.11
C GLU A 387 18.40 24.28 -15.98
N GLY A 388 18.46 23.69 -17.18
CA GLY A 388 19.60 23.79 -18.09
C GLY A 388 20.76 22.84 -17.78
N LYS A 389 20.62 21.93 -16.80
CA LYS A 389 21.61 20.89 -16.47
C LYS A 389 21.49 19.71 -17.42
N PHE A 390 22.61 19.13 -17.80
CA PHE A 390 22.69 18.03 -18.75
C PHE A 390 22.41 16.67 -18.09
N LEU A 391 21.74 15.78 -18.83
CA LEU A 391 21.57 14.39 -18.43
C LEU A 391 22.92 13.65 -18.50
N LYS A 392 23.23 12.92 -17.43
CA LYS A 392 24.32 11.95 -17.35
C LYS A 392 23.75 10.60 -16.93
N GLN A 393 24.22 9.53 -17.57
CA GLN A 393 23.81 8.17 -17.27
C GLN A 393 24.97 7.40 -16.64
N ALA A 394 24.72 6.75 -15.51
CA ALA A 394 25.63 5.78 -14.93
C ALA A 394 25.55 4.42 -15.65
N GLU A 395 26.49 3.52 -15.37
CA GLU A 395 26.56 2.19 -16.00
C GLU A 395 25.32 1.33 -15.73
N ASP A 396 24.71 1.49 -14.55
CA ASP A 396 23.47 0.80 -14.15
C ASP A 396 22.20 1.40 -14.79
N GLY A 397 22.35 2.46 -15.59
CA GLY A 397 21.27 3.16 -16.26
C GLY A 397 20.70 4.35 -15.47
N ALA A 398 21.14 4.59 -14.23
CA ALA A 398 20.67 5.68 -13.40
C ALA A 398 20.94 7.05 -14.03
N TRP A 399 19.93 7.91 -14.04
CA TRP A 399 20.04 9.28 -14.51
C TRP A 399 20.49 10.22 -13.39
N SER A 400 21.37 11.14 -13.73
CA SER A 400 21.78 12.27 -12.89
C SER A 400 21.88 13.53 -13.74
N PHE A 401 22.02 14.69 -13.09
CA PHE A 401 22.13 15.98 -13.76
C PHE A 401 23.47 16.64 -13.45
N VAL A 402 24.19 17.06 -14.50
CA VAL A 402 25.51 17.70 -14.42
C VAL A 402 25.51 19.07 -15.10
N SER A 403 26.38 19.98 -14.66
CA SER A 403 26.42 21.34 -15.22
C SER A 403 27.32 21.45 -16.46
N ASP A 404 28.39 20.64 -16.54
CA ASP A 404 29.28 20.61 -17.69
C ASP A 404 28.73 19.66 -18.77
N GLN A 405 28.72 20.13 -20.02
CA GLN A 405 28.32 19.33 -21.19
C GLN A 405 29.27 18.15 -21.42
N ASN A 406 30.55 18.29 -21.06
CA ASN A 406 31.55 17.23 -21.27
C ASN A 406 31.28 15.98 -20.41
N ASP A 407 30.57 16.15 -19.29
CA ASP A 407 30.15 15.06 -18.42
C ASP A 407 28.81 14.43 -18.84
N ALA A 408 28.14 15.00 -19.84
CA ALA A 408 26.82 14.58 -20.27
C ALA A 408 26.85 13.26 -21.05
N LYS A 409 25.74 12.52 -20.99
CA LYS A 409 25.49 11.43 -21.93
C LYS A 409 25.37 12.01 -23.33
N THR A 410 26.28 11.61 -24.20
CA THR A 410 26.19 11.90 -25.64
C THR A 410 25.42 10.78 -26.33
N PHE A 411 24.35 11.13 -27.03
CA PHE A 411 23.61 10.23 -27.91
C PHE A 411 24.16 10.40 -29.32
N ILE A 412 24.59 9.30 -29.94
CA ILE A 412 25.13 9.29 -31.31
C ILE A 412 24.15 8.52 -32.17
N THR A 413 23.72 9.10 -33.28
CA THR A 413 22.81 8.42 -34.19
C THR A 413 23.54 7.35 -34.98
N GLU A 414 22.93 6.19 -35.12
CA GLU A 414 23.43 5.10 -35.95
C GLU A 414 22.73 5.12 -37.33
N ASN A 415 22.85 4.05 -38.11
CA ASN A 415 22.31 3.96 -39.47
C ASN A 415 20.78 4.11 -39.56
N ASP A 416 20.05 3.84 -38.48
CA ASP A 416 18.59 4.04 -38.40
C ASP A 416 18.22 5.48 -38.01
N GLY A 417 19.19 6.33 -37.71
CA GLY A 417 19.01 7.70 -37.28
C GLY A 417 18.32 7.84 -35.91
N LEU A 418 18.08 6.75 -35.19
CA LEU A 418 17.18 6.75 -34.05
C LEU A 418 17.88 7.21 -32.77
N VAL A 419 17.25 8.13 -32.04
CA VAL A 419 17.64 8.51 -30.69
C VAL A 419 16.52 8.11 -29.74
N LYS A 420 16.88 7.39 -28.68
CA LYS A 420 15.96 6.96 -27.62
C LYS A 420 16.46 7.46 -26.27
N VAL A 421 15.58 8.10 -25.52
CA VAL A 421 15.83 8.51 -24.13
C VAL A 421 14.71 7.92 -23.30
N ALA A 422 15.04 7.00 -22.39
CA ALA A 422 14.09 6.23 -21.60
C ALA A 422 14.35 6.43 -20.10
N GLY A 423 13.33 6.23 -19.27
CA GLY A 423 13.47 6.26 -17.82
C GLY A 423 13.56 7.65 -17.21
N LEU A 424 12.85 8.62 -17.78
CA LEU A 424 12.76 10.01 -17.31
C LEU A 424 11.48 10.24 -16.49
N ALA A 425 11.56 11.16 -15.53
CA ALA A 425 10.37 11.73 -14.92
C ALA A 425 9.63 12.65 -15.92
N ALA A 426 8.39 13.03 -15.60
CA ALA A 426 7.70 14.08 -16.33
C ALA A 426 8.45 15.41 -16.19
N GLY A 427 8.34 16.25 -17.20
CA GLY A 427 9.07 17.51 -17.24
C GLY A 427 9.32 18.01 -18.65
N THR A 428 10.02 19.14 -18.73
CA THR A 428 10.48 19.71 -20.00
C THR A 428 11.97 19.46 -20.15
N TYR A 429 12.33 18.90 -21.31
CA TYR A 429 13.69 18.56 -21.68
C TYR A 429 14.09 19.32 -22.94
N THR A 430 15.31 19.82 -23.00
CA THR A 430 15.86 20.47 -24.20
C THR A 430 16.89 19.55 -24.85
N VAL A 431 16.62 19.13 -26.08
CA VAL A 431 17.54 18.34 -26.90
C VAL A 431 18.40 19.30 -27.72
N VAL A 432 19.73 19.13 -27.63
CA VAL A 432 20.71 19.99 -28.30
C VAL A 432 21.58 19.13 -29.20
N GLU A 433 21.57 19.41 -30.51
CA GLU A 433 22.52 18.82 -31.45
C GLU A 433 23.88 19.50 -31.28
N THR A 434 24.88 18.76 -30.80
CA THR A 434 26.22 19.27 -30.56
C THR A 434 27.12 19.11 -31.79
N GLN A 435 26.84 18.12 -32.64
CA GLN A 435 27.57 17.87 -33.87
C GLN A 435 26.62 17.34 -34.96
N ALA A 436 26.57 18.03 -36.10
CA ALA A 436 25.85 17.54 -37.27
C ALA A 436 26.62 16.39 -37.95
N PRO A 437 25.93 15.47 -38.66
CA PRO A 437 26.57 14.41 -39.44
C PRO A 437 27.58 14.91 -40.47
N THR A 438 28.53 14.06 -40.85
CA THR A 438 29.51 14.35 -41.91
C THR A 438 28.81 14.72 -43.22
N GLY A 439 29.25 15.80 -43.87
CA GLY A 439 28.66 16.29 -45.12
C GLY A 439 27.38 17.12 -44.97
N TYR A 440 26.93 17.36 -43.72
CA TYR A 440 25.83 18.28 -43.40
C TYR A 440 26.36 19.57 -42.76
N ALA A 441 25.56 20.62 -42.87
CA ALA A 441 25.96 21.96 -42.47
C ALA A 441 25.89 22.13 -40.93
N GLN A 442 27.03 22.48 -40.31
CA GLN A 442 27.16 22.61 -38.85
C GLN A 442 26.46 23.85 -38.27
N ASN A 443 26.16 24.84 -39.11
CA ASN A 443 25.49 26.08 -38.72
C ASN A 443 23.95 25.95 -38.60
N PHE A 444 23.38 24.81 -39.00
CA PHE A 444 21.94 24.52 -38.86
C PHE A 444 21.64 23.46 -37.78
N ARG A 445 22.58 23.24 -36.84
CA ARG A 445 22.35 22.34 -35.70
C ARG A 445 21.08 22.72 -34.96
N VAL A 446 20.25 21.72 -34.66
CA VAL A 446 18.93 21.95 -34.07
C VAL A 446 18.98 22.00 -32.54
N THR A 447 18.10 22.79 -31.94
CA THR A 447 17.77 22.72 -30.52
C THR A 447 16.26 22.83 -30.38
N PHE A 448 15.67 21.94 -29.59
CA PHE A 448 14.22 21.87 -29.43
C PHE A 448 13.83 21.29 -28.08
N ASN A 449 12.61 21.60 -27.64
CA ASN A 449 12.08 21.07 -26.39
C ASN A 449 11.20 19.85 -26.63
N VAL A 450 11.21 18.97 -25.65
CA VAL A 450 10.30 17.84 -25.50
C VAL A 450 9.66 17.95 -24.13
N LYS A 451 8.34 18.02 -24.08
CA LYS A 451 7.56 18.04 -22.84
C LYS A 451 6.93 16.68 -22.61
N ILE A 452 7.11 16.14 -21.41
CA ILE A 452 6.47 14.92 -20.92
C ILE A 452 5.55 15.33 -19.77
N THR A 453 4.30 14.88 -19.80
CA THR A 453 3.31 15.10 -18.73
C THR A 453 3.31 13.95 -17.73
N ASP A 454 2.67 14.12 -16.57
CA ASP A 454 2.52 13.04 -15.56
C ASP A 454 1.58 11.92 -16.03
N GLU A 455 0.82 12.14 -17.11
CA GLU A 455 0.05 11.10 -17.80
C GLU A 455 0.86 10.39 -18.90
N GLY A 456 2.11 10.81 -19.13
CA GLY A 456 3.00 10.24 -20.15
C GLY A 456 2.75 10.75 -21.57
N LEU A 457 1.99 11.84 -21.75
CA LEU A 457 1.85 12.48 -23.06
C LEU A 457 3.12 13.26 -23.41
N ILE A 458 3.61 13.04 -24.63
CA ILE A 458 4.87 13.61 -25.13
C ILE A 458 4.56 14.67 -26.19
N THR A 459 5.15 15.86 -26.05
CA THR A 459 5.03 16.95 -27.03
C THR A 459 6.40 17.40 -27.48
N PHE A 460 6.68 17.29 -28.78
CA PHE A 460 7.84 17.88 -29.44
C PHE A 460 7.50 19.29 -29.91
N GLU A 461 8.29 20.29 -29.51
CA GLU A 461 8.13 21.67 -29.95
C GLU A 461 8.86 21.89 -31.29
N PRO A 462 8.16 22.31 -32.36
CA PRO A 462 8.81 22.66 -33.61
C PRO A 462 9.77 23.84 -33.43
N ASP A 463 10.97 23.74 -33.99
CA ASP A 463 11.93 24.84 -34.01
C ASP A 463 11.57 25.89 -35.08
N ALA A 464 12.22 27.05 -35.01
CA ALA A 464 11.99 28.17 -35.92
C ALA A 464 12.22 27.82 -37.40
N LEU A 465 13.16 26.90 -37.68
CA LEU A 465 13.49 26.46 -39.04
C LEU A 465 12.68 25.23 -39.47
N ARG A 466 11.74 24.74 -38.63
CA ARG A 466 10.90 23.56 -38.87
C ARG A 466 11.69 22.29 -39.21
N GLN A 467 12.90 22.19 -38.69
CA GLN A 467 13.72 20.99 -38.76
C GLN A 467 13.14 19.87 -37.90
N VAL A 468 12.45 20.20 -36.82
CA VAL A 468 11.69 19.26 -35.99
C VAL A 468 10.27 19.14 -36.52
N GLN A 469 9.91 17.92 -36.93
CA GLN A 469 8.60 17.59 -37.45
C GLN A 469 7.95 16.52 -36.57
N PRO A 470 7.10 16.93 -35.61
CA PRO A 470 6.39 16.00 -34.74
C PRO A 470 5.41 15.12 -35.52
N VAL A 471 5.23 13.88 -35.07
CA VAL A 471 4.25 12.91 -35.55
C VAL A 471 3.46 12.39 -34.36
N ASN A 472 2.13 12.36 -34.47
CA ASN A 472 1.22 12.01 -33.37
C ASN A 472 1.52 12.82 -32.10
N ASN A 473 1.77 14.12 -32.26
CA ASN A 473 2.23 14.99 -31.18
C ASN A 473 1.20 15.08 -30.03
N THR A 474 1.67 15.29 -28.81
CA THR A 474 0.82 15.38 -27.60
C THR A 474 0.07 14.06 -27.32
N THR A 475 0.73 12.94 -27.62
CA THR A 475 0.23 11.58 -27.30
C THR A 475 1.34 10.77 -26.62
N ALA A 476 0.98 9.62 -26.03
CA ALA A 476 1.96 8.71 -25.43
C ALA A 476 2.93 8.08 -26.47
N ASN A 477 2.53 8.06 -27.75
CA ASN A 477 3.31 7.49 -28.85
C ASN A 477 3.89 8.57 -29.77
N ALA A 478 4.00 9.81 -29.29
CA ALA A 478 4.56 10.88 -30.09
C ALA A 478 6.02 10.58 -30.46
N THR A 479 6.36 10.87 -31.69
CA THR A 479 7.74 10.84 -32.20
C THR A 479 7.99 12.12 -32.98
N ALA A 480 9.23 12.33 -33.42
CA ALA A 480 9.56 13.40 -34.34
C ALA A 480 10.62 12.95 -35.34
N THR A 481 10.63 13.58 -36.51
CA THR A 481 11.83 13.59 -37.35
C THR A 481 12.60 14.89 -37.11
N VAL A 482 13.93 14.78 -37.16
CA VAL A 482 14.85 15.91 -36.95
C VAL A 482 15.74 16.03 -38.17
N LEU A 483 15.50 17.05 -38.98
CA LEU A 483 16.16 17.27 -40.27
C LEU A 483 17.49 18.02 -40.13
N ASN A 484 18.54 17.51 -40.77
CA ASN A 484 19.71 18.32 -41.10
C ASN A 484 19.77 18.54 -42.60
N VAL A 485 20.30 19.70 -42.97
CA VAL A 485 20.44 20.14 -44.34
C VAL A 485 21.90 20.34 -44.72
N LYS A 486 22.22 20.16 -46.00
CA LYS A 486 23.55 20.49 -46.56
C LYS A 486 23.67 21.99 -46.88
N SER A 487 22.54 22.65 -47.12
CA SER A 487 22.47 24.06 -47.50
C SER A 487 21.12 24.68 -47.11
N VAL A 488 21.07 26.01 -47.07
CA VAL A 488 19.84 26.80 -46.81
C VAL A 488 18.66 26.43 -47.73
N THR A 489 18.96 26.00 -48.96
CA THR A 489 17.95 25.64 -49.97
C THR A 489 17.19 24.36 -49.65
N GLN A 490 17.68 23.54 -48.72
CA GLN A 490 17.02 22.31 -48.30
C GLN A 490 16.15 22.50 -47.05
N LEU A 491 16.18 23.68 -46.42
CA LEU A 491 15.32 23.98 -45.28
C LEU A 491 13.85 23.91 -45.71
N PRO A 492 12.95 23.41 -44.84
CA PRO A 492 11.52 23.40 -45.14
C PRO A 492 11.03 24.82 -45.43
N LEU A 493 10.54 25.02 -46.66
CA LEU A 493 9.92 26.29 -47.04
C LEU A 493 8.57 26.38 -46.35
N THR A 494 8.45 27.28 -45.36
CA THR A 494 7.16 27.59 -44.74
C THR A 494 6.47 28.72 -45.48
N GLY A 495 5.13 28.74 -45.49
CA GLY A 495 4.35 29.76 -46.19
C GLY A 495 4.68 31.21 -45.79
N ALA A 496 5.19 31.45 -44.58
CA ALA A 496 5.65 32.77 -44.14
C ALA A 496 7.17 32.97 -44.30
N ALA A 497 8.03 31.99 -43.93
CA ALA A 497 9.49 32.16 -44.03
C ALA A 497 10.02 32.07 -45.47
N GLY A 498 9.30 31.35 -46.36
CA GLY A 498 9.58 31.37 -47.79
C GLY A 498 9.49 32.79 -48.35
N THR A 499 8.45 33.55 -47.97
CA THR A 499 8.30 34.95 -48.43
C THR A 499 9.43 35.84 -47.94
N VAL A 500 9.88 35.70 -46.68
CA VAL A 500 10.99 36.49 -46.10
C VAL A 500 12.33 36.14 -46.74
N LEU A 501 12.63 34.85 -46.91
CA LEU A 501 13.87 34.41 -47.56
C LEU A 501 13.92 34.90 -49.01
N PHE A 502 12.81 34.80 -49.75
CA PHE A 502 12.72 35.33 -51.11
C PHE A 502 12.75 36.87 -51.14
N THR A 503 12.20 37.59 -50.16
CA THR A 503 12.32 39.07 -50.12
C THR A 503 13.73 39.53 -49.82
N VAL A 504 14.43 38.90 -48.87
CA VAL A 504 15.83 39.25 -48.55
C VAL A 504 16.74 38.94 -49.74
N VAL A 505 16.59 37.78 -50.38
CA VAL A 505 17.33 37.44 -51.59
C VAL A 505 16.97 38.38 -52.76
N ALA A 506 15.69 38.72 -52.95
CA ALA A 506 15.26 39.66 -53.98
C ALA A 506 15.80 41.08 -53.75
N LEU A 507 15.87 41.55 -52.51
CA LEU A 507 16.46 42.84 -52.17
C LEU A 507 17.98 42.86 -52.41
N LEU A 508 18.69 41.79 -52.07
CA LEU A 508 20.12 41.66 -52.35
C LEU A 508 20.42 41.60 -53.85
N VAL A 509 19.63 40.85 -54.61
CA VAL A 509 19.75 40.77 -56.08
C VAL A 509 19.35 42.10 -56.73
N GLY A 510 18.28 42.74 -56.25
CA GLY A 510 17.86 44.06 -56.70
C GLY A 510 18.93 45.13 -56.45
N GLY A 511 19.52 45.14 -55.25
CA GLY A 511 20.63 46.03 -54.91
C GLY A 511 21.88 45.79 -55.77
N ALA A 512 22.23 44.53 -56.00
CA ALA A 512 23.35 44.18 -56.90
C ALA A 512 23.07 44.60 -58.35
N GLY A 513 21.84 44.41 -58.84
CA GLY A 513 21.41 44.83 -60.17
C GLY A 513 21.47 46.35 -60.35
N VAL A 514 21.02 47.12 -59.35
CA VAL A 514 21.13 48.58 -59.34
C VAL A 514 22.60 49.02 -59.35
N ALA A 515 23.46 48.40 -58.54
CA ALA A 515 24.89 48.71 -58.52
C ALA A 515 25.57 48.43 -59.87
N VAL A 516 25.21 47.33 -60.54
CA VAL A 516 25.74 47.00 -61.88
C VAL A 516 25.22 47.97 -62.94
N ALA A 517 23.94 48.35 -62.92
CA ALA A 517 23.37 49.31 -63.86
C ALA A 517 23.95 50.73 -63.70
N VAL A 518 24.20 51.16 -62.47
CA VAL A 518 24.87 52.44 -62.18
C VAL A 518 26.33 52.39 -62.66
N LYS A 519 27.01 51.25 -62.48
CA LYS A 519 28.39 51.06 -62.96
C LYS A 519 28.48 50.95 -64.49
N SER A 520 27.49 50.35 -65.17
CA SER A 520 27.50 50.23 -66.64
C SER A 520 27.26 51.57 -67.32
N ARG A 521 26.36 52.42 -66.79
CA ARG A 521 26.14 53.79 -67.29
C ARG A 521 27.33 54.73 -67.09
N ARG A 522 28.19 54.47 -66.10
CA ARG A 522 29.45 55.22 -65.90
C ARG A 522 30.56 54.85 -66.90
N ARG A 523 30.39 53.80 -67.71
CA ARG A 523 31.36 53.40 -68.75
C ARG A 523 30.97 53.83 -70.16
N THR A 524 29.84 54.54 -70.33
CA THR A 524 29.33 54.98 -71.64
C THR A 524 29.48 56.49 -71.88
N TYR A 525 30.33 57.17 -71.11
CA TYR A 525 30.75 58.55 -71.35
C TYR A 525 32.27 58.62 -71.45
#